data_AF-A0A0R3TX93-F1
#
_entry.id   AF-A0A0R3TX93-F1
#
_cell.length_a   1.000
_cell.length_b   1.000
_cell.length_c   1.000
_cell.angle_alpha   90.00
_cell.angle_beta   90.00
_cell.angle_gamma   90.00
#
_symmetry.space_group_name_H-M   'P 1'
#
loop_
_entity.id
_entity.type
_entity.pdbx_description
1 polymer ?
#
loop_
_entity_poly.entity_id
_entity_poly.type
_entity_poly.pdbx_seq_one_letter_code
_entity_poly.pdbx_strand_id
1 'polypeptide(L)'
;MELENRPLVADIDLGNLLYEDKGAIDPNDVNKGYIKKLSLNCVHHFLKEFWRLPTETFDEIQVACLPDPKFRLPREKPPPKKREMSRWERFSQMKGIRKQKKSRKVWDDVTQSWKPRWGKDRIDSVKDKWVLEVPDNADPYEDQFEKLNNARKEKRAKNEFNRLKNISRTIKKGQAPPIGVLTDADPSKKAFNRALEITKHSDASMGRFSEVVNEQKVAKKTEKTNGRPKLSGKKSKKSDRVKKSKKGGPSRHANGGKGRGKTSKRK
;
A
#
# COMPACT_ATOMS: atom_id res chain seq x y z
N MET A 1 -42.54 4.57 41.66
CA MET A 1 -41.68 4.82 42.86
C MET A 1 -41.11 6.24 42.79
N GLU A 2 -40.95 6.94 43.92
CA GLU A 2 -40.27 8.24 43.93
C GLU A 2 -38.81 8.07 43.52
N LEU A 3 -38.38 8.84 42.51
CA LEU A 3 -37.04 8.78 41.91
C LEU A 3 -35.90 9.02 42.92
N GLU A 4 -36.20 9.61 44.07
CA GLU A 4 -35.24 9.97 45.12
C GLU A 4 -34.75 8.77 45.93
N ASN A 5 -35.54 7.69 46.00
CA ASN A 5 -35.20 6.48 46.76
C ASN A 5 -34.58 5.36 45.90
N ARG A 6 -34.32 5.65 44.62
CA ARG A 6 -33.71 4.69 43.69
C ARG A 6 -32.21 4.57 43.98
N PRO A 7 -31.65 3.36 44.15
CA PRO A 7 -30.21 3.19 44.33
C PRO A 7 -29.47 3.64 43.07
N LEU A 8 -28.52 4.55 43.24
CA LEU A 8 -27.75 5.14 42.15
C LEU A 8 -26.61 4.19 41.78
N VAL A 9 -26.87 3.28 40.84
CA VAL A 9 -25.85 2.39 40.26
C VAL A 9 -25.45 2.96 38.91
N ALA A 10 -24.54 3.93 38.93
CA ALA A 10 -24.09 4.62 37.72
C ALA A 10 -22.59 4.46 37.48
N ASP A 11 -22.23 4.19 36.22
CA ASP A 11 -20.84 4.22 35.76
C ASP A 11 -20.58 5.57 35.07
N ILE A 12 -19.55 6.28 35.53
CA ILE A 12 -19.21 7.62 35.02
C ILE A 12 -17.86 7.57 34.31
N ASP A 13 -17.88 7.98 33.04
CA ASP A 13 -16.70 8.18 32.20
C ASP A 13 -16.56 9.67 31.85
N LEU A 14 -15.84 10.40 32.73
CA LEU A 14 -15.62 11.84 32.60
C LEU A 14 -14.80 12.19 31.35
N GLY A 15 -13.95 11.29 30.86
CA GLY A 15 -13.13 11.55 29.66
C GLY A 15 -13.96 11.65 28.38
N ASN A 16 -15.06 10.89 28.30
CA ASN A 16 -16.02 10.96 27.19
C ASN A 16 -17.30 11.75 27.54
N LEU A 17 -17.34 12.40 28.71
CA LEU A 17 -18.53 13.06 29.25
C LEU A 17 -19.78 12.14 29.24
N LEU A 18 -19.56 10.86 29.56
CA LEU A 18 -20.57 9.80 29.49
C LEU A 18 -21.02 9.41 30.89
N TYR A 19 -22.33 9.25 31.04
CA TYR A 19 -23.00 8.79 32.25
C TYR A 19 -23.91 7.61 31.91
N GLU A 20 -23.61 6.44 32.46
CA GLU A 20 -24.41 5.23 32.26
C GLU A 20 -25.18 4.89 33.55
N ASP A 21 -26.49 5.11 33.53
CA ASP A 21 -27.38 4.65 34.61
C ASP A 21 -27.78 3.19 34.38
N LYS A 22 -27.38 2.29 35.27
CA LYS A 22 -27.71 0.85 35.21
C LYS A 22 -28.96 0.48 36.01
N GLY A 23 -29.64 1.44 36.62
CA GLY A 23 -30.85 1.14 37.40
C GLY A 23 -32.02 0.67 36.53
N ALA A 24 -32.82 -0.25 37.07
CA ALA A 24 -34.00 -0.76 36.38
C ALA A 24 -35.07 0.33 36.21
N ILE A 25 -35.72 0.37 35.04
CA ILE A 25 -36.82 1.29 34.74
C ILE A 25 -38.08 0.47 34.53
N ASP A 26 -39.16 0.82 35.23
CA ASP A 26 -40.46 0.19 35.04
C ASP A 26 -41.11 0.72 33.75
N PRO A 27 -41.52 -0.16 32.82
CA PRO A 27 -42.03 0.26 31.51
C PRO A 27 -43.32 1.08 31.60
N ASN A 28 -44.10 0.88 32.67
CA ASN A 28 -45.36 1.61 32.91
C ASN A 28 -45.13 3.06 33.36
N ASP A 29 -43.97 3.36 33.95
CA ASP A 29 -43.64 4.69 34.48
C ASP A 29 -42.95 5.58 33.43
N VAL A 30 -42.70 5.07 32.21
CA VAL A 30 -41.98 5.77 31.13
C VAL A 30 -42.86 6.83 30.47
N ASN A 31 -43.09 7.92 31.20
CA ASN A 31 -43.72 9.13 30.72
C ASN A 31 -42.68 10.23 30.45
N LYS A 32 -43.01 11.20 29.59
CA LYS A 32 -42.14 12.37 29.31
C LYS A 32 -41.69 13.08 30.59
N GLY A 33 -42.59 13.23 31.56
CA GLY A 33 -42.29 13.84 32.86
C GLY A 33 -41.32 13.02 33.70
N TYR A 34 -41.46 11.69 33.69
CA TYR A 34 -40.57 10.78 34.39
C TYR A 34 -39.16 10.80 33.78
N ILE A 35 -39.05 10.69 32.45
CA ILE A 35 -37.76 10.76 31.73
C ILE A 35 -37.05 12.08 32.01
N LYS A 36 -37.78 13.21 32.00
CA LYS A 36 -37.20 14.52 32.31
C LYS A 36 -36.64 14.57 33.73
N LYS A 37 -37.41 14.12 34.74
CA LYS A 37 -36.93 14.07 36.13
C LYS A 37 -35.72 13.13 36.29
N LEU A 38 -35.76 11.95 35.67
CA LEU A 38 -34.65 11.00 35.69
C LEU A 38 -33.38 11.61 35.05
N SER A 39 -33.50 12.18 33.85
CA SER A 39 -32.38 12.83 33.15
C SER A 39 -31.80 13.99 33.96
N LEU A 40 -32.63 14.76 34.65
CA LEU A 40 -32.18 15.87 35.51
C LEU A 40 -31.34 15.32 36.66
N ASN A 41 -31.82 14.28 37.34
CA ASN A 41 -31.08 13.65 38.44
C ASN A 41 -29.73 13.10 37.96
N CYS A 42 -29.68 12.43 36.80
CA CYS A 42 -28.45 11.91 36.20
C CYS A 42 -27.46 13.04 35.86
N VAL A 43 -27.92 14.11 35.21
CA VAL A 43 -27.08 15.27 34.84
C VAL A 43 -26.59 15.99 36.10
N HIS A 44 -27.42 16.12 37.12
CA HIS A 44 -27.02 16.75 38.39
C HIS A 44 -25.90 15.95 39.07
N HIS A 45 -26.02 14.62 39.11
CA HIS A 45 -24.95 13.78 39.65
C HIS A 45 -23.67 13.86 38.82
N PHE A 46 -23.79 13.81 37.48
CA PHE A 46 -22.66 13.95 36.57
C PHE A 46 -21.93 15.28 36.77
N LEU A 47 -22.66 16.41 36.82
CA LEU A 47 -22.07 17.73 37.02
C LEU A 47 -21.38 17.84 38.37
N LYS A 48 -21.95 17.25 39.43
CA LYS A 48 -21.31 17.20 40.75
C LYS A 48 -19.93 16.53 40.71
N GLU A 49 -19.79 15.44 39.97
CA GLU A 49 -18.49 14.78 39.79
C GLU A 49 -17.57 15.55 38.82
N PHE A 50 -18.13 16.16 37.77
CA PHE A 50 -17.39 16.98 36.82
C PHE A 50 -16.74 18.20 37.49
N TRP A 51 -17.49 18.93 38.32
CA TRP A 51 -16.99 20.11 39.04
C TRP A 51 -15.98 19.79 40.15
N ARG A 52 -15.79 18.51 40.49
CA ARG A 52 -14.69 18.07 41.39
C ARG A 52 -13.36 17.92 40.67
N LEU A 53 -13.34 17.94 39.33
CA LEU A 53 -12.11 17.80 38.56
C LEU A 53 -11.19 19.01 38.79
N PRO A 54 -9.86 18.81 38.68
CA PRO A 54 -8.92 19.92 38.75
C PRO A 54 -9.14 20.88 37.58
N THR A 55 -9.12 22.18 37.88
CA THR A 55 -9.28 23.27 36.92
C THR A 55 -7.96 24.02 36.80
N GLU A 56 -7.48 24.18 35.57
CA GLU A 56 -6.29 24.96 35.25
C GLU A 56 -6.70 26.26 34.55
N THR A 57 -5.96 27.34 34.81
CA THR A 57 -6.15 28.62 34.10
C THR A 57 -5.14 28.71 32.97
N PHE A 58 -5.61 28.81 31.73
CA PHE A 58 -4.80 29.00 30.54
C PHE A 58 -5.30 30.23 29.78
N ASP A 59 -4.42 31.20 29.50
CA ASP A 59 -4.76 32.47 28.81
C ASP A 59 -6.05 33.12 29.37
N GLU A 60 -6.12 33.30 30.69
CA GLU A 60 -7.28 33.88 31.42
C GLU A 60 -8.58 33.05 31.36
N ILE A 61 -8.56 31.85 30.74
CA ILE A 61 -9.70 30.93 30.64
C ILE A 61 -9.51 29.77 31.62
N GLN A 62 -10.56 29.47 32.39
CA GLN A 62 -10.61 28.28 33.26
C GLN A 62 -10.99 27.05 32.44
N VAL A 63 -10.13 26.02 32.46
CA VAL A 63 -10.32 24.76 31.74
C VAL A 63 -10.23 23.61 32.74
N ALA A 64 -11.24 22.74 32.75
CA ALA A 64 -11.21 21.52 33.55
C ALA A 64 -10.34 20.44 32.87
N CYS A 65 -9.44 19.83 33.62
CA CYS A 65 -8.58 18.76 33.12
C CYS A 65 -9.33 17.41 33.17
N LEU A 66 -9.74 16.93 32.00
CA LEU A 66 -10.44 15.65 31.89
C LEU A 66 -9.46 14.47 31.99
N PRO A 67 -9.86 13.37 32.67
CA PRO A 67 -9.07 12.14 32.68
C PRO A 67 -9.14 11.42 31.32
N ASP A 68 -8.24 10.45 31.12
CA ASP A 68 -8.28 9.58 29.95
C ASP A 68 -9.63 8.83 29.85
N PRO A 69 -10.20 8.69 28.65
CA PRO A 69 -11.49 8.04 28.44
C PRO A 69 -11.45 6.56 28.82
N LYS A 70 -12.42 6.11 29.62
CA LYS A 70 -12.55 4.70 30.04
C LYS A 70 -13.20 3.84 28.97
N PHE A 71 -14.19 4.39 28.25
CA PHE A 71 -14.92 3.65 27.23
C PHE A 71 -14.03 3.40 25.99
N ARG A 72 -13.73 2.13 25.72
CA ARG A 72 -12.83 1.73 24.63
C ARG A 72 -13.56 1.69 23.30
N LEU A 73 -13.33 2.70 22.47
CA LEU A 73 -13.85 2.75 21.11
C LEU A 73 -12.94 1.99 20.11
N PRO A 74 -13.51 1.32 19.10
CA PRO A 74 -12.72 0.73 18.02
C PRO A 74 -12.03 1.84 17.21
N ARG A 75 -10.78 1.60 16.82
CA ARG A 75 -10.03 2.53 15.98
C ARG A 75 -10.59 2.54 14.57
N GLU A 76 -10.69 3.73 13.96
CA GLU A 76 -11.03 3.89 12.54
C GLU A 76 -10.01 3.18 11.63
N LYS A 77 -8.71 3.33 11.95
CA LYS A 77 -7.61 2.80 11.15
C LYS A 77 -6.80 1.78 11.94
N PRO A 78 -6.36 0.70 11.28
CA PRO A 78 -5.45 -0.25 11.90
C PRO A 78 -4.16 0.47 12.34
N PRO A 79 -3.50 -0.03 13.38
CA PRO A 79 -2.22 0.52 13.79
C PRO A 79 -1.21 0.46 12.63
N PRO A 80 -0.32 1.45 12.51
CA PRO A 80 0.69 1.46 11.46
C PRO A 80 1.53 0.18 11.56
N LYS A 81 1.63 -0.56 10.46
CA LYS A 81 2.42 -1.79 10.41
C LYS A 81 3.90 -1.44 10.59
N LYS A 82 4.62 -2.29 11.33
CA LYS A 82 6.09 -2.19 11.42
C LYS A 82 6.67 -2.23 10.01
N ARG A 83 7.55 -1.27 9.70
CA ARG A 83 8.21 -1.19 8.39
C ARG A 83 9.09 -2.41 8.22
N GLU A 84 8.97 -3.08 7.08
CA GLU A 84 9.87 -4.18 6.75
C GLU A 84 11.28 -3.64 6.52
N MET A 85 12.27 -4.36 7.04
CA MET A 85 13.67 -4.00 6.86
C MET A 85 14.05 -4.05 5.38
N SER A 86 14.63 -2.95 4.89
CA SER A 86 15.20 -2.85 3.54
C SER A 86 16.39 -3.81 3.37
N ARG A 87 16.76 -4.08 2.11
CA ARG A 87 17.91 -4.96 1.82
C ARG A 87 19.20 -4.44 2.46
N TRP A 88 19.39 -3.12 2.47
CA TRP A 88 20.56 -2.50 3.12
C TRP A 88 20.52 -2.63 4.63
N GLU A 89 19.35 -2.45 5.27
CA GLU A 89 19.22 -2.61 6.72
C GLU A 89 19.50 -4.05 7.17
N ARG A 90 18.98 -5.04 6.42
CA ARG A 90 19.30 -6.46 6.64
C ARG A 90 20.81 -6.69 6.52
N PHE A 91 21.43 -6.14 5.48
CA PHE A 91 22.88 -6.25 5.28
C PHE A 91 23.68 -5.57 6.41
N SER A 92 23.29 -4.35 6.81
CA SER A 92 23.97 -3.63 7.89
C SER A 92 23.83 -4.35 9.22
N GLN A 93 22.68 -4.97 9.49
CA GLN A 93 22.47 -5.75 10.70
C GLN A 93 23.35 -7.01 10.69
N MET A 94 23.38 -7.75 9.57
CA MET A 94 24.24 -8.94 9.41
C MET A 94 25.74 -8.60 9.53
N LYS A 95 26.16 -7.42 9.05
CA LYS A 95 27.55 -6.97 9.12
C LYS A 95 27.89 -6.19 10.38
N GLY A 96 26.94 -5.94 11.28
CA GLY A 96 27.15 -5.12 12.47
C GLY A 96 27.48 -3.66 12.18
N ILE A 97 27.14 -3.15 10.99
CA ILE A 97 27.41 -1.76 10.61
C ILE A 97 26.47 -0.83 11.37
N ARG A 98 27.01 -0.08 12.32
CA ARG A 98 26.25 0.90 13.10
C ARG A 98 26.13 2.22 12.35
N LYS A 99 24.91 2.78 12.32
CA LYS A 99 24.64 4.08 11.69
C LYS A 99 25.22 5.19 12.56
N GLN A 100 26.22 5.91 12.05
CA GLN A 100 26.81 7.08 12.70
C GLN A 100 26.16 8.37 12.20
N LYS A 101 25.99 9.36 13.10
CA LYS A 101 25.53 10.70 12.74
C LYS A 101 26.65 11.43 12.02
N LYS A 102 26.42 11.87 10.78
CA LYS A 102 27.36 12.70 10.01
C LYS A 102 27.01 14.18 10.17
N SER A 103 28.02 15.03 10.35
CA SER A 103 27.85 16.48 10.40
C SER A 103 27.39 17.04 9.05
N ARG A 104 26.61 18.13 9.11
CA ARG A 104 26.13 18.85 7.91
C ARG A 104 27.25 19.65 7.25
N LYS A 105 28.15 20.23 8.05
CA LYS A 105 29.33 20.97 7.58
C LYS A 105 30.60 20.12 7.72
N VAL A 106 31.51 20.31 6.78
CA VAL A 106 32.84 19.68 6.68
C VAL A 106 33.83 20.80 6.47
N TRP A 107 34.98 20.73 7.16
CA TRP A 107 36.06 21.67 6.96
C TRP A 107 36.68 21.46 5.58
N ASP A 108 36.86 22.53 4.84
CA ASP A 108 37.53 22.56 3.54
C ASP A 108 38.91 23.18 3.73
N ASP A 109 39.97 22.40 3.53
CA ASP A 109 41.35 22.82 3.77
C ASP A 109 41.80 23.92 2.79
N VAL A 110 41.24 23.95 1.57
CA VAL A 110 41.62 24.92 0.54
C VAL A 110 41.11 26.31 0.86
N THR A 111 39.85 26.41 1.28
CA THR A 111 39.21 27.69 1.61
C THR A 111 39.26 28.03 3.10
N GLN A 112 39.84 27.13 3.91
CA GLN A 112 39.91 27.24 5.37
C GLN A 112 38.55 27.61 5.98
N SER A 113 37.48 26.96 5.50
CA SER A 113 36.10 27.32 5.86
C SER A 113 35.21 26.10 6.03
N TRP A 114 34.18 26.22 6.88
CA TRP A 114 33.19 25.17 7.09
C TRP A 114 32.14 25.18 5.98
N LYS A 115 32.33 24.31 4.98
CA LYS A 115 31.38 24.14 3.86
C LYS A 115 30.36 23.03 4.12
N PRO A 116 29.13 23.14 3.57
CA PRO A 116 28.16 22.06 3.66
C PRO A 116 28.61 20.81 2.87
N ARG A 117 28.26 19.63 3.38
CA ARG A 117 28.54 18.34 2.72
C ARG A 117 27.70 18.12 1.46
N TRP A 118 26.51 18.72 1.40
CA TRP A 118 25.56 18.64 0.29
C TRP A 118 24.73 19.91 0.23
N GLY A 119 24.16 20.22 -0.94
CA GLY A 119 23.38 21.44 -1.17
C GLY A 119 24.15 22.51 -1.95
N LYS A 120 23.74 23.77 -1.76
CA LYS A 120 24.41 24.96 -2.33
C LYS A 120 25.77 25.17 -1.64
N ASP A 121 26.76 25.60 -2.40
CA ASP A 121 28.13 25.91 -1.93
C ASP A 121 28.80 24.74 -1.19
N ARG A 122 28.45 23.51 -1.59
CA ARG A 122 28.98 22.29 -0.97
C ARG A 122 30.46 22.10 -1.27
N ILE A 123 31.12 21.33 -0.41
CA ILE A 123 32.46 20.84 -0.68
C ILE A 123 32.49 20.02 -1.98
N ASP A 124 33.55 20.18 -2.78
CA ASP A 124 33.76 19.53 -4.08
C ASP A 124 32.60 19.67 -5.08
N SER A 125 32.14 20.91 -5.30
CA SER A 125 31.22 21.22 -6.39
C SER A 125 31.91 21.02 -7.75
N VAL A 126 31.27 20.29 -8.67
CA VAL A 126 31.77 20.11 -10.04
C VAL A 126 31.60 21.39 -10.86
N LYS A 127 30.68 22.28 -10.48
CA LYS A 127 30.44 23.55 -11.18
C LYS A 127 31.53 24.58 -10.92
N ASP A 128 32.24 24.44 -9.81
CA ASP A 128 33.25 25.41 -9.35
C ASP A 128 34.62 25.05 -9.94
N LYS A 129 34.75 23.86 -10.54
CA LYS A 129 35.96 23.41 -11.24
C LYS A 129 35.97 24.01 -12.63
N TRP A 130 36.97 24.84 -12.91
CA TRP A 130 37.17 25.50 -14.21
C TRP A 130 37.86 24.60 -15.23
N VAL A 131 38.67 23.61 -14.78
CA VAL A 131 39.33 22.61 -15.62
C VAL A 131 39.25 21.23 -14.97
N LEU A 132 39.12 20.19 -15.79
CA LEU A 132 39.26 18.79 -15.43
C LEU A 132 40.35 18.17 -16.30
N GLU A 133 41.35 17.56 -15.66
CA GLU A 133 42.40 16.82 -16.35
C GLU A 133 41.80 15.56 -17.00
N VAL A 134 42.15 15.32 -18.27
CA VAL A 134 41.76 14.11 -18.99
C VAL A 134 42.75 13.01 -18.59
N PRO A 135 42.28 11.88 -18.03
CA PRO A 135 43.17 10.76 -17.71
C PRO A 135 43.83 10.18 -18.96
N ASP A 136 45.10 9.77 -18.85
CA ASP A 136 45.90 9.23 -19.98
C ASP A 136 45.26 8.00 -20.66
N ASN A 137 44.31 7.34 -19.99
CA ASN A 137 43.60 6.15 -20.48
C ASN A 137 42.19 6.45 -21.04
N ALA A 138 41.82 7.73 -21.17
CA ALA A 138 40.54 8.16 -21.72
C ALA A 138 40.70 8.71 -23.15
N ASP A 139 39.60 8.68 -23.91
CA ASP A 139 39.56 9.27 -25.25
C ASP A 139 39.76 10.80 -25.15
N PRO A 140 40.78 11.38 -25.81
CA PRO A 140 41.05 12.81 -25.80
C PRO A 140 39.87 13.69 -26.25
N TYR A 141 38.92 13.13 -27.01
CA TYR A 141 37.75 13.86 -27.51
C TYR A 141 36.50 13.76 -26.62
N GLU A 142 36.56 13.08 -25.47
CA GLU A 142 35.41 12.93 -24.57
C GLU A 142 35.30 14.09 -23.56
N ASP A 143 34.12 14.72 -23.49
CA ASP A 143 33.83 15.74 -22.46
C ASP A 143 33.70 15.11 -21.06
N GLN A 144 34.71 15.36 -20.23
CA GLN A 144 34.77 14.85 -18.85
C GLN A 144 33.66 15.43 -17.95
N PHE A 145 33.19 16.65 -18.20
CA PHE A 145 32.07 17.23 -17.44
C PHE A 145 30.76 16.51 -17.75
N GLU A 146 30.51 16.20 -19.02
CA GLU A 146 29.34 15.45 -19.44
C GLU A 146 29.36 14.03 -18.85
N LYS A 147 30.50 13.35 -18.91
CA LYS A 147 30.70 12.03 -18.30
C LYS A 147 30.40 12.02 -16.80
N LEU A 148 30.91 13.00 -16.05
CA LEU A 148 30.62 13.13 -14.61
C LEU A 148 29.13 13.40 -14.33
N ASN A 149 28.48 14.20 -15.16
CA ASN A 149 27.05 14.47 -15.03
C ASN A 149 26.22 13.22 -15.34
N ASN A 150 26.57 12.46 -16.38
CA ASN A 150 25.91 11.21 -16.74
C ASN A 150 26.10 10.15 -15.66
N ALA A 151 27.33 9.95 -15.15
CA ALA A 151 27.60 9.06 -14.02
C ALA A 151 26.81 9.47 -12.75
N ARG A 152 26.61 10.77 -12.50
CA ARG A 152 25.79 11.25 -11.38
C ARG A 152 24.31 10.94 -11.59
N LYS A 153 23.78 11.15 -12.80
CA LYS A 153 22.40 10.81 -13.16
C LYS A 153 22.17 9.30 -13.00
N GLU A 154 23.08 8.47 -13.49
CA GLU A 154 23.02 7.01 -13.38
C GLU A 154 23.01 6.55 -11.92
N LYS A 155 23.90 7.09 -11.07
CA LYS A 155 23.90 6.79 -9.62
C LYS A 155 22.58 7.16 -8.95
N ARG A 156 21.97 8.29 -9.34
CA ARG A 156 20.65 8.70 -8.85
C ARG A 156 19.56 7.72 -9.31
N ALA A 157 19.52 7.39 -10.60
CA ALA A 157 18.58 6.44 -11.17
C ALA A 157 18.69 5.06 -10.51
N LYS A 158 19.91 4.57 -10.26
CA LYS A 158 20.16 3.30 -9.55
C LYS A 158 19.64 3.34 -8.10
N ASN A 159 19.79 4.47 -7.41
CA ASN A 159 19.26 4.64 -6.06
C ASN A 159 17.72 4.64 -6.05
N GLU A 160 17.09 5.36 -6.99
CA GLU A 160 15.64 5.40 -7.16
C GLU A 160 15.08 4.02 -7.53
N PHE A 161 15.74 3.31 -8.44
CA PHE A 161 15.40 1.94 -8.79
C PHE A 161 15.46 1.00 -7.58
N ASN A 162 16.53 1.09 -6.78
CA ASN A 162 16.65 0.30 -5.54
C ASN A 162 15.58 0.67 -4.49
N ARG A 163 15.22 1.96 -4.39
CA ARG A 163 14.12 2.44 -3.55
C ARG A 163 12.80 1.82 -3.99
N LEU A 164 12.48 1.87 -5.28
CA LEU A 164 11.28 1.26 -5.86
C LEU A 164 11.26 -0.25 -5.64
N LYS A 165 12.39 -0.94 -5.81
CA LYS A 165 12.53 -2.38 -5.56
C LYS A 165 12.36 -2.75 -4.09
N ASN A 166 12.71 -1.86 -3.15
CA ASN A 166 12.43 -2.08 -1.73
C ASN A 166 10.95 -1.85 -1.42
N ILE A 167 10.35 -0.79 -1.96
CA ILE A 167 8.92 -0.50 -1.79
C ILE A 167 8.08 -1.66 -2.36
N SER A 168 8.41 -2.16 -3.56
CA SER A 168 7.68 -3.26 -4.18
C SER A 168 7.73 -4.57 -3.39
N ARG A 169 8.83 -4.85 -2.67
CA ARG A 169 8.91 -6.00 -1.75
C ARG A 169 7.97 -5.87 -0.55
N THR A 170 7.76 -4.64 -0.06
CA THR A 170 6.90 -4.38 1.10
C THR A 170 5.41 -4.37 0.76
N ILE A 171 5.06 -4.07 -0.49
CA ILE A 171 3.66 -4.08 -0.95
C ILE A 171 3.26 -5.54 -1.19
N LYS A 172 2.25 -6.01 -0.47
CA LYS A 172 1.71 -7.37 -0.64
C LYS A 172 1.24 -7.60 -2.08
N LYS A 173 1.47 -8.81 -2.59
CA LYS A 173 0.99 -9.28 -3.91
C LYS A 173 -0.52 -9.01 -4.02
N GLY A 174 -0.90 -8.07 -4.90
CA GLY A 174 -2.30 -7.75 -5.21
C GLY A 174 -2.81 -6.37 -4.80
N GLN A 175 -2.08 -5.57 -4.01
CA GLN A 175 -2.61 -4.30 -3.46
C GLN A 175 -2.21 -3.02 -4.21
N ALA A 176 -1.20 -3.06 -5.10
CA ALA A 176 -0.84 -1.88 -5.91
C ALA A 176 -0.38 -2.29 -7.32
N PRO A 177 -0.62 -1.45 -8.35
CA PRO A 177 0.01 -1.63 -9.65
C PRO A 177 1.53 -1.58 -9.47
N PRO A 178 2.29 -2.49 -10.10
CA PRO A 178 3.75 -2.42 -10.07
C PRO A 178 4.16 -1.11 -10.76
N ILE A 179 4.71 -0.17 -9.99
CA ILE A 179 5.39 1.01 -10.53
C ILE A 179 6.63 0.50 -11.26
N GLY A 180 6.49 0.17 -12.55
CA GLY A 180 7.52 -0.08 -13.56
C GLY A 180 8.62 -1.12 -13.27
N VAL A 181 8.74 -1.61 -12.05
CA VAL A 181 9.81 -2.48 -11.57
C VAL A 181 9.18 -3.82 -11.27
N LEU A 182 9.19 -4.69 -12.29
CA LEU A 182 8.86 -6.10 -12.12
C LEU A 182 9.82 -6.68 -11.07
N THR A 183 9.28 -7.32 -10.05
CA THR A 183 10.10 -8.09 -9.12
C THR A 183 10.53 -9.37 -9.83
N ASP A 184 11.82 -9.72 -9.78
CA ASP A 184 12.41 -10.91 -10.43
C ASP A 184 11.80 -12.25 -9.97
N ALA A 185 10.82 -12.24 -9.07
CA ALA A 185 10.40 -13.39 -8.29
C ALA A 185 9.13 -14.09 -8.79
N ASP A 186 8.39 -13.56 -9.76
CA ASP A 186 7.19 -14.25 -10.26
C ASP A 186 7.05 -14.12 -11.79
N PRO A 187 7.50 -15.11 -12.59
CA PRO A 187 7.14 -15.23 -14.01
C PRO A 187 5.68 -15.69 -14.15
N SER A 188 4.75 -14.95 -13.53
CA SER A 188 3.33 -15.21 -13.68
C SER A 188 2.90 -14.80 -15.09
N LYS A 189 2.20 -15.69 -15.79
CA LYS A 189 1.62 -15.43 -17.12
C LYS A 189 0.84 -14.11 -17.16
N LYS A 190 0.19 -13.74 -16.05
CA LYS A 190 -0.55 -12.47 -15.92
C LYS A 190 0.38 -11.25 -15.87
N ALA A 191 1.52 -11.36 -15.18
CA ALA A 191 2.52 -10.29 -15.11
C ALA A 191 3.21 -10.11 -16.48
N PHE A 192 3.52 -11.21 -17.16
CA PHE A 192 4.10 -11.18 -18.51
C PHE A 192 3.14 -10.57 -19.54
N ASN A 193 1.88 -11.02 -19.57
CA ASN A 193 0.89 -10.44 -20.48
C ASN A 193 0.64 -8.96 -20.23
N ARG A 194 0.61 -8.53 -18.95
CA ARG A 194 0.48 -7.12 -18.58
C ARG A 194 1.70 -6.31 -18.99
N ALA A 195 2.91 -6.86 -18.80
CA ALA A 195 4.14 -6.22 -19.27
C ALA A 195 4.12 -6.06 -20.80
N LEU A 196 3.74 -7.11 -21.54
CA LEU A 196 3.56 -7.06 -22.99
C LEU A 196 2.54 -5.99 -23.40
N GLU A 197 1.41 -5.87 -22.70
CA GLU A 197 0.40 -4.85 -22.96
C GLU A 197 0.93 -3.42 -22.73
N ILE A 198 1.65 -3.20 -21.63
CA ILE A 198 2.30 -1.92 -21.32
C ILE A 198 3.37 -1.59 -22.37
N THR A 199 4.20 -2.57 -22.76
CA THR A 199 5.23 -2.39 -23.79
C THR A 199 4.60 -2.01 -25.12
N LYS A 200 3.55 -2.70 -25.58
CA LYS A 200 2.82 -2.36 -26.81
C LYS A 200 2.27 -0.94 -26.81
N HIS A 201 1.81 -0.45 -25.66
CA HIS A 201 1.31 0.92 -25.53
C HIS A 201 2.45 1.95 -25.37
N SER A 202 3.60 1.56 -24.84
CA SER A 202 4.73 2.45 -24.49
C SER A 202 5.80 2.54 -25.58
N ASP A 203 5.67 1.76 -26.65
CA ASP A 203 6.58 1.66 -27.80
C ASP A 203 6.63 2.93 -28.69
N ALA A 204 6.12 4.06 -28.19
CA ALA A 204 6.13 5.35 -28.85
C ALA A 204 7.25 6.28 -28.32
N SER A 205 8.36 5.75 -27.79
CA SER A 205 9.46 6.60 -27.33
C SER A 205 10.28 7.10 -28.53
N MET A 206 10.36 8.42 -28.70
CA MET A 206 11.13 9.10 -29.74
C MET A 206 10.65 8.88 -31.19
N GLY A 207 9.37 8.51 -31.39
CA GLY A 207 8.77 8.41 -32.74
C GLY A 207 9.24 7.20 -33.56
N ARG A 208 9.86 6.21 -32.94
CA ARG A 208 10.20 4.92 -33.53
C ARG A 208 9.29 3.86 -32.91
N PHE A 209 8.38 3.31 -33.71
CA PHE A 209 7.49 2.23 -33.32
C PHE A 209 8.10 0.89 -33.73
N SER A 210 8.00 -0.12 -32.86
CA SER A 210 8.33 -1.51 -33.19
C SER A 210 7.31 -2.10 -34.17
N GLU A 211 7.76 -3.10 -34.92
CA GLU A 211 6.93 -3.79 -35.89
C GLU A 211 5.79 -4.55 -35.20
N VAL A 212 4.60 -4.52 -35.80
CA VAL A 212 3.42 -5.23 -35.29
C VAL A 212 3.68 -6.73 -35.33
N VAL A 213 3.91 -7.33 -34.16
CA VAL A 213 4.11 -8.78 -34.04
C VAL A 213 2.80 -9.52 -34.36
N ASN A 214 2.82 -10.43 -35.34
CA ASN A 214 1.66 -11.27 -35.69
C ASN A 214 1.25 -12.18 -34.52
N GLU A 215 0.15 -11.85 -33.85
CA GLU A 215 -0.42 -12.62 -32.73
C GLU A 215 -1.21 -13.84 -33.20
N GLN A 216 -0.57 -14.77 -33.92
CA GLN A 216 -1.19 -16.06 -34.17
C GLN A 216 -1.16 -16.88 -32.86
N LYS A 217 -2.31 -17.00 -32.20
CA LYS A 217 -2.49 -17.89 -31.04
C LYS A 217 -2.22 -19.33 -31.48
N VAL A 218 -1.03 -19.85 -31.18
CA VAL A 218 -0.72 -21.27 -31.37
C VAL A 218 -1.76 -22.08 -30.59
N ALA A 219 -2.60 -22.83 -31.31
CA ALA A 219 -3.63 -23.66 -30.70
C ALA A 219 -2.95 -24.65 -29.75
N LYS A 220 -3.40 -24.71 -28.49
CA LYS A 220 -2.94 -25.68 -27.49
C LYS A 220 -3.44 -27.08 -27.86
N LYS A 221 -2.84 -27.67 -28.87
CA LYS A 221 -2.88 -29.11 -29.15
C LYS A 221 -1.46 -29.56 -29.44
N THR A 222 -0.58 -29.42 -28.45
CA THR A 222 0.67 -30.18 -28.40
C THR A 222 0.55 -31.21 -27.30
N GLU A 223 0.88 -32.42 -27.69
CA GLU A 223 0.53 -33.69 -27.07
C GLU A 223 1.07 -33.81 -25.65
N LYS A 224 0.23 -34.26 -24.72
CA LYS A 224 0.70 -34.83 -23.46
C LYS A 224 1.33 -36.18 -23.78
N THR A 225 2.64 -36.23 -23.95
CA THR A 225 3.40 -37.48 -23.88
C THR A 225 3.38 -38.00 -22.45
N ASN A 226 2.34 -38.75 -22.11
CA ASN A 226 2.34 -39.61 -20.93
C ASN A 226 3.12 -40.89 -21.27
N GLY A 227 4.35 -40.99 -20.79
CA GLY A 227 5.14 -42.22 -20.94
C GLY A 227 6.29 -42.30 -19.94
N ARG A 228 6.03 -42.78 -18.73
CA ARG A 228 7.04 -43.53 -17.96
C ARG A 228 7.05 -44.96 -18.52
N PRO A 229 8.19 -45.55 -18.90
CA PRO A 229 8.21 -46.91 -19.41
C PRO A 229 7.95 -47.88 -18.26
N LYS A 230 6.82 -48.62 -18.31
CA LYS A 230 6.63 -49.81 -17.49
C LYS A 230 7.19 -51.02 -18.26
N LEU A 231 8.16 -51.72 -17.66
CA LEU A 231 8.62 -53.02 -18.14
C LEU A 231 7.43 -53.99 -18.18
N SER A 232 7.13 -54.54 -19.35
CA SER A 232 6.03 -55.45 -19.58
C SER A 232 6.47 -56.92 -19.42
N GLY A 233 6.00 -57.53 -18.33
CA GLY A 233 5.79 -58.98 -18.24
C GLY A 233 4.53 -59.41 -19.00
N LYS A 234 4.52 -60.67 -19.42
CA LYS A 234 3.67 -61.31 -20.44
C LYS A 234 2.15 -61.31 -20.20
N LYS A 235 1.42 -61.24 -21.33
CA LYS A 235 0.17 -61.92 -21.78
C LYS A 235 -0.96 -62.21 -20.76
N SER A 236 -2.17 -61.75 -21.10
CA SER A 236 -3.35 -62.63 -21.33
C SER A 236 -4.48 -61.89 -22.08
N LYS A 237 -5.30 -62.67 -22.79
CA LYS A 237 -6.37 -62.29 -23.73
C LYS A 237 -7.75 -62.22 -23.05
N LYS A 238 -8.64 -61.44 -23.69
CA LYS A 238 -10.10 -61.56 -23.85
C LYS A 238 -11.00 -61.44 -22.60
N SER A 239 -12.02 -60.57 -22.69
CA SER A 239 -13.39 -61.01 -23.04
C SER A 239 -14.36 -59.84 -23.22
N ASP A 240 -15.35 -60.08 -24.05
CA ASP A 240 -16.45 -59.24 -24.54
C ASP A 240 -17.35 -58.61 -23.46
N ARG A 241 -17.96 -57.46 -23.77
CA ARG A 241 -19.44 -57.37 -23.85
C ARG A 241 -19.97 -56.05 -24.42
N VAL A 242 -20.79 -56.21 -25.45
CA VAL A 242 -21.80 -55.28 -25.98
C VAL A 242 -22.76 -54.80 -24.87
N LYS A 243 -23.13 -53.52 -24.87
CA LYS A 243 -24.50 -53.08 -24.53
C LYS A 243 -24.88 -51.76 -25.22
N LYS A 244 -26.14 -51.74 -25.63
CA LYS A 244 -26.79 -50.92 -26.64
C LYS A 244 -27.67 -49.85 -25.98
N SER A 245 -27.77 -48.69 -26.64
CA SER A 245 -28.92 -47.76 -26.72
C SER A 245 -29.56 -47.12 -25.48
N LYS A 246 -29.72 -45.79 -25.54
CA LYS A 246 -31.02 -45.05 -25.58
C LYS A 246 -30.70 -43.55 -25.82
N LYS A 247 -30.89 -43.00 -27.02
CA LYS A 247 -32.09 -42.32 -27.57
C LYS A 247 -32.74 -41.31 -26.62
N GLY A 248 -32.76 -40.04 -27.08
CA GLY A 248 -33.58 -38.94 -26.58
C GLY A 248 -33.09 -37.57 -27.10
N GLY A 249 -33.49 -37.18 -28.31
CA GLY A 249 -33.36 -35.79 -28.81
C GLY A 249 -34.57 -34.94 -28.38
N PRO A 250 -34.93 -33.83 -29.07
CA PRO A 250 -34.11 -32.93 -29.90
C PRO A 250 -34.29 -31.42 -29.57
N SER A 251 -33.36 -30.61 -30.10
CA SER A 251 -33.49 -29.26 -30.69
C SER A 251 -34.72 -28.37 -30.37
N ARG A 252 -34.44 -27.11 -29.95
CA ARG A 252 -35.18 -25.93 -30.43
C ARG A 252 -34.27 -24.73 -30.68
N HIS A 253 -34.33 -24.24 -31.92
CA HIS A 253 -33.88 -22.93 -32.39
C HIS A 253 -34.68 -21.78 -31.74
N ALA A 254 -34.07 -20.60 -31.65
CA ALA A 254 -34.75 -19.32 -31.87
C ALA A 254 -33.77 -18.24 -32.35
N ASN A 255 -34.10 -17.63 -33.49
CA ASN A 255 -33.45 -16.52 -34.17
C ASN A 255 -34.11 -15.19 -33.78
N GLY A 256 -33.41 -14.07 -34.02
CA GLY A 256 -33.99 -12.73 -34.22
C GLY A 256 -33.67 -11.74 -33.10
N GLY A 257 -33.31 -10.48 -33.32
CA GLY A 257 -33.30 -9.67 -34.54
C GLY A 257 -32.65 -8.30 -34.29
N LYS A 258 -32.35 -7.61 -35.38
CA LYS A 258 -31.66 -6.31 -35.48
C LYS A 258 -32.56 -5.13 -35.07
N GLY A 259 -31.96 -4.06 -34.57
CA GLY A 259 -32.57 -2.73 -34.49
C GLY A 259 -31.53 -1.61 -34.47
N ARG A 260 -31.45 -0.82 -35.54
CA ARG A 260 -30.64 0.41 -35.70
C ARG A 260 -31.41 1.60 -35.14
N GLY A 261 -30.70 2.56 -34.53
CA GLY A 261 -31.20 3.92 -34.27
C GLY A 261 -30.05 4.93 -34.38
N LYS A 262 -30.13 5.83 -35.37
CA LYS A 262 -29.24 6.98 -35.60
C LYS A 262 -29.88 8.26 -35.05
N THR A 263 -29.03 9.30 -34.96
CA THR A 263 -29.31 10.76 -34.84
C THR A 263 -29.46 11.26 -33.39
N SER A 264 -29.01 12.44 -32.97
CA SER A 264 -28.51 13.65 -33.67
C SER A 264 -27.69 14.51 -32.70
N LYS A 265 -26.72 15.26 -33.23
CA LYS A 265 -26.17 16.49 -32.62
C LYS A 265 -27.29 17.50 -32.31
N ARG A 266 -27.13 18.30 -31.26
CA ARG A 266 -27.65 19.67 -31.18
C ARG A 266 -26.71 20.55 -30.33
N LYS A 267 -26.35 21.67 -30.94
CA LYS A 267 -25.80 22.96 -30.47
C LYS A 267 -24.85 22.97 -29.29
#